data_AF-A0A6M1T7L7-F1
#
_entry.id   AF-A0A6M1T7L7-F1
#
_cell.length_a   1.000
_cell.length_b   1.000
_cell.length_c   1.000
_cell.angle_alpha   90.00
_cell.angle_beta   90.00
_cell.angle_gamma   90.00
#
_symmetry.space_group_name_H-M   'P 1'
#
loop_
_entity.id
_entity.type
_entity.pdbx_description
1 polymer ?
#
loop_
_entity_poly.entity_id
_entity_poly.type
_entity_poly.pdbx_seq_one_letter_code
_entity_poly.pdbx_strand_id
1 'polypeptide(L)' 'MVILLLAIILGAAFLVWLWKVPIKKMANAMKESGSSTFEAYAIIFLLLAGLTGAVYMISRVI' A
#
# COMPACT_ATOMS: atom_id res chain seq x y z
N MET A 1 -2.58 9.29 25.86
CA MET A 1 -1.62 9.93 24.91
C MET A 1 -0.53 8.98 24.41
N VAL A 2 0.05 8.12 25.26
CA VAL A 2 1.08 7.14 24.85
C VAL A 2 0.60 6.17 23.76
N ILE A 3 -0.64 5.68 23.85
CA ILE A 3 -1.24 4.77 22.84
C ILE A 3 -1.39 5.45 21.47
N LEU A 4 -1.79 6.73 21.44
CA LEU A 4 -1.90 7.52 20.21
C LEU A 4 -0.53 7.70 19.53
N LEU A 5 0.51 8.00 20.30
CA LEU A 5 1.87 8.13 19.78
C LEU A 5 2.41 6.81 19.22
N LEU A 6 2.17 5.69 19.91
CA LEU A 6 2.53 4.35 19.42
C LEU A 6 1.80 4.01 18.11
N ALA A 7 0.50 4.33 18.02
CA ALA A 7 -0.27 4.09 16.81
C ALA A 7 0.26 4.89 15.60
N ILE A 8 0.70 6.13 15.81
CA ILE A 8 1.30 6.96 14.74
C ILE A 8 2.64 6.37 14.29
N ILE A 9 3.50 5.97 15.24
CA ILE A 9 4.81 5.38 14.92
C ILE A 9 4.63 4.06 14.17
N LEU A 10 3.73 3.19 14.64
CA LEU A 10 3.43 1.92 13.98
C LEU A 10 2.81 2.12 12.60
N GLY A 11 1.89 3.08 12.45
CA GLY A 11 1.30 3.45 11.16
C GLY A 11 2.34 3.95 10.16
N ALA A 12 3.25 4.84 10.59
CA ALA A 12 4.33 5.34 9.76
C ALA A 12 5.32 4.22 9.37
N ALA A 13 5.69 3.36 10.32
CA ALA A 13 6.55 2.20 10.05
C ALA A 13 5.91 1.24 9.04
N PHE A 14 4.60 1.00 9.17
CA PHE A 14 3.83 0.17 8.25
C PHE A 14 3.79 0.76 6.84
N LEU A 15 3.58 2.07 6.69
CA LEU A 15 3.62 2.78 5.40
C LEU A 15 5.00 2.67 4.74
N VAL A 16 6.08 2.88 5.50
CA VAL A 16 7.45 2.75 4.99
C VAL A 16 7.73 1.31 4.55
N TRP A 17 7.27 0.32 5.31
CA TRP A 17 7.42 -1.08 4.97
C TRP A 17 6.66 -1.44 3.69
N LEU A 18 5.39 -1.02 3.57
CA LEU A 18 4.56 -1.19 2.37
C LEU A 18 5.25 -0.60 1.12
N TRP A 19 5.82 0.59 1.23
CA TRP A 19 6.51 1.22 0.11
C TRP A 19 7.79 0.50 -0.30
N LYS A 20 8.65 0.17 0.68
CA LYS A 20 9.97 -0.40 0.39
C LYS A 20 9.93 -1.86 -0.02
N VAL A 21 8.96 -2.62 0.49
CA VAL A 21 8.95 -4.08 0.32
C VAL A 21 7.95 -4.50 -0.77
N PRO A 22 6.62 -4.57 -0.55
CA PRO A 22 5.70 -5.12 -1.55
C PRO A 22 5.57 -4.22 -2.78
N ILE A 23 5.45 -2.89 -2.62
CA ILE A 23 5.27 -1.97 -3.75
C ILE A 23 6.49 -1.99 -4.67
N LYS A 24 7.70 -1.82 -4.11
CA LYS A 24 8.93 -1.84 -4.91
C LYS A 24 9.20 -3.20 -5.56
N LYS A 25 8.91 -4.31 -4.87
CA LYS A 25 9.04 -5.66 -5.43
C LYS A 25 8.04 -5.91 -6.56
N MET A 26 6.77 -5.55 -6.40
CA MET A 26 5.77 -5.67 -7.47
C MET A 26 6.12 -4.79 -8.67
N ALA A 27 6.55 -3.55 -8.43
CA ALA A 27 6.94 -2.64 -9.50
C ALA A 27 8.13 -3.21 -10.30
N ASN A 28 9.14 -3.75 -9.62
CA ASN A 28 10.28 -4.38 -10.28
C ASN A 28 9.88 -5.66 -11.04
N ALA A 29 9.05 -6.52 -10.45
CA ALA A 29 8.55 -7.72 -11.12
C ALA A 29 7.74 -7.38 -12.40
N MET A 30 6.94 -6.32 -12.37
CA MET A 30 6.21 -5.85 -13.55
C MET A 30 7.13 -5.25 -14.62
N LYS A 31 8.19 -4.54 -14.22
CA LYS A 31 9.21 -4.06 -15.16
C LYS A 31 9.95 -5.21 -15.84
N GLU A 32 10.30 -6.26 -15.09
CA GLU A 32 10.93 -7.47 -15.63
C GLU A 32 10.01 -8.21 -16.62
N SER A 33 8.69 -8.11 -16.42
CA SER A 33 7.67 -8.60 -17.36
C SER A 33 7.46 -7.70 -18.59
N GLY A 34 8.24 -6.63 -18.75
CA GLY A 34 8.17 -5.72 -19.91
C GLY A 34 7.19 -4.54 -19.76
N SER A 35 6.58 -4.33 -18.58
CA SER A 35 5.67 -3.20 -18.34
C SER A 35 6.43 -1.91 -18.05
N SER A 36 5.87 -0.76 -18.48
CA SER A 36 6.48 0.53 -18.21
C SER A 36 6.46 0.85 -16.70
N THR A 37 7.45 1.61 -16.24
CA THR A 37 7.50 2.02 -14.82
C THR A 37 6.21 2.73 -14.38
N PHE A 38 5.61 3.51 -15.28
CA PHE A 38 4.37 4.24 -15.01
C PHE A 38 3.17 3.29 -14.87
N GLU A 39 3.01 2.33 -15.78
CA GLU A 39 1.95 1.32 -15.71
C GLU A 39 2.02 0.49 -14.43
N ALA A 40 3.23 0.04 -14.06
CA ALA A 40 3.45 -0.72 -12.85
C ALA A 40 2.99 0.04 -11.58
N TYR A 41 3.34 1.32 -11.46
CA TYR A 41 2.89 2.14 -10.32
C TYR A 41 1.40 2.46 -10.40
N ALA A 42 0.83 2.68 -11.60
CA ALA A 42 -0.60 2.92 -11.76
C ALA A 42 -1.45 1.72 -11.34
N ILE A 43 -1.04 0.50 -11.71
CA ILE A 43 -1.71 -0.74 -11.29
C ILE A 43 -1.61 -0.93 -9.77
N ILE A 44 -0.44 -0.71 -9.18
CA ILE A 44 -0.26 -0.80 -7.73
C ILE A 44 -1.16 0.21 -7.01
N PHE A 45 -1.26 1.43 -7.52
CA PHE A 45 -2.11 2.47 -6.95
C PHE A 45 -3.60 2.08 -7.02
N LEU A 46 -4.06 1.56 -8.15
CA LEU A 46 -5.43 1.06 -8.31
C LEU A 46 -5.74 -0.10 -7.34
N LEU A 47 -4.81 -1.03 -7.17
CA LEU A 47 -4.94 -2.12 -6.20
C LEU A 47 -5.05 -1.59 -4.77
N LEU A 48 -4.19 -0.64 -4.39
CA LEU A 48 -4.21 0.00 -3.07
C LEU A 48 -5.50 0.78 -2.81
N ALA A 49 -6.01 1.49 -3.82
CA ALA A 49 -7.26 2.21 -3.74
C ALA A 49 -8.44 1.24 -3.57
N GLY A 50 -8.46 0.14 -4.33
CA GLY A 50 -9.47 -0.92 -4.21
C GLY A 50 -9.46 -1.59 -2.83
N LEU A 51 -8.28 -1.93 -2.31
CA LEU A 51 -8.10 -2.49 -0.97
C LEU A 51 -8.56 -1.53 0.12
N THR A 52 -8.19 -0.26 0.01
CA THR A 52 -8.61 0.78 0.95
C THR A 52 -10.13 0.96 0.93
N GLY A 53 -10.74 0.95 -0.27
CA GLY A 53 -12.19 1.00 -0.45
C GLY A 53 -12.89 -0.22 0.18
N ALA A 54 -12.36 -1.42 -0.03
CA ALA A 54 -12.89 -2.64 0.57
C ALA A 54 -12.81 -2.62 2.11
N VAL A 55 -11.66 -2.24 2.67
CA VAL A 55 -11.47 -2.08 4.12
C VAL A 55 -12.43 -1.04 4.69
N TYR A 56 -12.60 0.11 4.00
CA TYR A 56 -13.54 1.14 4.40
C TYR A 56 -14.98 0.61 4.44
N MET A 57 -15.42 -0.11 3.39
CA MET A 57 -16.76 -0.70 3.38
C MET A 57 -16.95 -1.71 4.50
N ILE A 58 -15.96 -2.58 4.77
CA ILE A 58 -16.01 -3.53 5.90
C ILE A 58 -16.13 -2.79 7.23
N SER A 59 -15.33 -1.74 7.43
CA SER A 59 -15.35 -0.92 8.66
C SER A 59 -16.65 -0.11 8.86
N ARG A 60 -17.49 -0.01 7.82
CA ARG A 60 -18.80 0.65 7.87
C ARG A 60 -19.94 -0.34 8.11
N VAL A 61 -19.72 -1.63 7.82
CA VAL A 61 -20.68 -2.71 8.04
C VAL A 61 -20.57 -3.25 9.47
N ILE A 62 -19.37 -3.27 10.04
CA ILE A 62 -19.08 -3.55 11.46
C ILE A 62 -19.32 -2.29 12.28
#